data_AF-A0A833U554-F1
#
_entry.id   AF-A0A833U554-F1
#
_cell.length_a   1.000
_cell.length_b   1.000
_cell.length_c   1.000
_cell.angle_alpha   90.00
_cell.angle_beta   90.00
_cell.angle_gamma   90.00
#
_symmetry.space_group_name_H-M   'P 1'
#
loop_
_entity.id
_entity.type
_entity.pdbx_description
1 polymer ?
#
loop_
_entity_poly.entity_id
_entity_poly.type
_entity_poly.pdbx_seq_one_letter_code
_entity_poly.pdbx_strand_id
1 'polypeptide(L)'
;MDVPSSWDALRKQARKLEAQLDEQMNSYRKVVSTKGMAKTDTSENDFESGIDRLLKQLQQVNSQMQAWVSSGGSEMVSHTLTRHQEILQDLTQEPVKQLV
;
A
#
# COMPACT_ATOMS: atom_id res chain seq x y z
N MET A 1 18.62 18.44 15.38
CA MET A 1 18.60 16.96 15.35
C MET A 1 17.37 16.56 14.57
N ASP A 2 17.55 16.29 13.28
CA ASP A 2 16.48 15.85 12.38
C ASP A 2 16.17 14.39 12.67
N VAL A 3 15.00 14.11 13.24
CA VAL A 3 14.43 12.76 13.20
C VAL A 3 12.99 12.85 12.69
N PRO A 4 12.80 12.81 11.36
CA PRO A 4 11.51 12.49 10.77
C PRO A 4 11.16 10.99 10.97
N SER A 5 12.08 10.17 11.49
CA SER A 5 11.91 8.72 11.71
C SER A 5 11.10 8.37 12.97
N SER A 6 10.16 9.23 13.36
CA SER A 6 9.28 8.93 14.48
C SER A 6 8.20 7.94 14.02
N TRP A 7 7.83 7.03 14.90
CA TRP A 7 6.76 6.06 14.68
C TRP A 7 5.48 6.68 14.09
N ASP A 8 5.12 7.89 14.55
CA ASP A 8 3.96 8.64 14.06
C ASP A 8 4.08 9.02 12.58
N ALA A 9 5.26 9.42 12.12
CA ALA A 9 5.51 9.73 10.72
C ALA A 9 5.37 8.49 9.83
N LEU A 10 5.94 7.36 10.26
CA LEU A 10 5.81 6.07 9.55
C LEU A 10 4.34 5.63 9.47
N ARG A 11 3.60 5.73 10.58
CA ARG A 11 2.17 5.40 10.65
C ARG A 11 1.34 6.29 9.72
N LYS A 12 1.59 7.60 9.71
CA LYS A 12 0.93 8.54 8.81
C LYS A 12 1.25 8.23 7.35
N GLN A 13 2.50 7.88 7.05
CA GLN A 13 2.91 7.51 5.70
C GLN A 13 2.23 6.22 5.25
N ALA A 14 2.17 5.18 6.09
CA ALA A 14 1.46 3.94 5.79
C ALA A 14 -0.02 4.21 5.47
N ARG A 15 -0.72 4.96 6.34
CA ARG A 15 -2.12 5.37 6.09
C ARG A 15 -2.31 6.12 4.78
N LYS A 16 -1.39 7.02 4.45
CA LYS A 16 -1.46 7.81 3.21
C LYS A 16 -1.25 6.92 1.98
N LEU A 17 -0.36 5.93 2.06
CA LEU A 17 -0.10 4.98 0.98
C LEU A 17 -1.27 4.02 0.80
N GLU A 18 -1.85 3.51 1.88
CA GLU A 18 -3.08 2.69 1.87
C GLU A 18 -4.23 3.43 1.15
N ALA A 19 -4.49 4.68 1.53
CA ALA A 19 -5.56 5.48 0.90
C ALA A 19 -5.31 5.76 -0.59
N GLN A 20 -4.07 6.04 -0.97
CA GLN A 20 -3.71 6.21 -2.39
C GLN A 20 -3.85 4.91 -3.18
N LEU A 21 -3.52 3.76 -2.56
CA LEU A 21 -3.64 2.47 -3.19
C LEU A 21 -5.10 2.13 -3.48
N ASP A 22 -5.99 2.35 -2.50
CA ASP A 22 -7.44 2.16 -2.65
C ASP A 22 -8.03 3.03 -3.77
N GLU A 23 -7.65 4.31 -3.82
CA GLU A 23 -8.10 5.23 -4.86
C GLU A 23 -7.61 4.83 -6.27
N GLN A 24 -6.34 4.43 -6.38
CA GLN A 24 -5.77 3.90 -7.63
C GLN A 24 -6.45 2.61 -8.05
N MET A 25 -6.68 1.67 -7.14
CA MET A 25 -7.37 0.42 -7.44
C MET A 25 -8.81 0.66 -7.88
N ASN A 26 -9.54 1.55 -7.21
CA ASN A 26 -10.90 1.92 -7.60
C ASN A 26 -10.93 2.58 -9.00
N SER A 27 -9.96 3.44 -9.30
CA SER A 27 -9.80 4.06 -10.61
C SER A 27 -9.48 3.04 -11.70
N TYR A 28 -8.54 2.12 -11.43
CA TYR A 28 -8.20 1.00 -12.31
C TYR A 28 -9.41 0.12 -12.58
N ARG A 29 -10.17 -0.30 -11.55
CA ARG A 29 -11.40 -1.09 -11.70
C ARG A 29 -12.44 -0.40 -12.57
N LYS A 30 -12.63 0.92 -12.42
CA LYS A 30 -13.53 1.70 -13.28
C LYS A 30 -13.06 1.71 -14.73
N VAL A 31 -11.77 1.90 -14.97
CA VAL A 31 -11.20 1.88 -16.32
C VAL A 31 -11.34 0.49 -16.94
N VAL A 32 -10.98 -0.57 -16.23
CA VAL A 32 -11.13 -1.97 -16.69
C VAL A 32 -12.60 -2.31 -16.97
N SER A 33 -13.52 -1.94 -16.08
CA SER A 33 -14.95 -2.22 -16.23
C SER A 33 -15.61 -1.43 -17.37
N THR A 34 -15.18 -0.19 -17.62
CA THR A 34 -15.69 0.63 -18.73
C THR A 34 -15.10 0.26 -20.10
N LYS A 35 -14.05 -0.56 -20.13
CA LYS A 35 -13.20 -0.76 -21.31
C LYS A 35 -13.19 -2.17 -21.89
N GLY A 36 -14.21 -2.97 -21.64
CA GLY A 36 -14.42 -4.27 -22.29
C GLY A 36 -14.51 -4.28 -23.84
N MET A 37 -14.16 -3.20 -24.56
CA MET A 37 -14.30 -3.08 -26.02
C MET A 37 -13.15 -2.35 -26.76
N ALA A 38 -12.31 -1.54 -26.12
CA ALA A 38 -11.32 -0.71 -26.85
C ALA A 38 -9.91 -0.81 -26.25
N LYS A 39 -9.04 -1.53 -26.96
CA LYS A 39 -7.63 -1.74 -26.68
C LYS A 39 -6.93 -0.41 -26.36
N THR A 40 -6.61 -0.16 -25.09
CA THR A 40 -5.66 0.90 -24.71
C THR A 40 -4.78 0.33 -23.62
N ASP A 41 -3.83 -0.47 -24.09
CA ASP A 41 -2.81 -1.16 -23.31
C ASP A 41 -1.97 -0.20 -22.44
N THR A 42 -1.79 1.04 -22.90
CA THR A 42 -0.94 2.04 -22.23
C THR A 42 -1.51 2.48 -20.88
N SER A 43 -2.79 2.87 -20.81
CA SER A 43 -3.36 3.41 -19.57
C SER A 43 -3.48 2.34 -18.48
N GLU A 44 -3.78 1.09 -18.84
CA GLU A 44 -3.85 -0.03 -17.88
C GLU A 44 -2.48 -0.31 -17.26
N ASN A 45 -1.43 -0.36 -18.08
CA ASN A 45 -0.05 -0.50 -17.61
C ASN A 45 0.40 0.64 -16.69
N ASP A 46 -0.01 1.89 -16.98
CA ASP A 46 0.29 3.04 -16.12
C ASP A 46 -0.34 2.90 -14.72
N PHE A 47 -1.59 2.44 -14.64
CA PHE A 47 -2.27 2.17 -13.37
C PHE A 47 -1.63 1.01 -12.61
N GLU A 48 -1.33 -0.09 -13.30
CA GLU A 48 -0.72 -1.29 -12.74
C GLU A 48 0.68 -1.01 -12.18
N SER A 49 1.49 -0.26 -12.94
CA SER A 49 2.81 0.23 -12.51
C SER A 49 2.71 1.18 -11.31
N GLY A 50 1.66 2.01 -11.26
CA GLY A 50 1.37 2.89 -10.13
C GLY A 50 1.02 2.12 -8.85
N ILE A 51 0.18 1.09 -8.97
CA ILE A 51 -0.19 0.19 -7.87
C ILE A 51 1.03 -0.55 -7.33
N ASP A 52 1.86 -1.14 -8.21
CA ASP A 52 3.10 -1.83 -7.82
C ASP A 52 4.07 -0.89 -7.09
N ARG A 53 4.24 0.34 -7.58
CA ARG A 53 5.07 1.37 -6.95
C ARG A 53 4.55 1.76 -5.56
N LEU A 54 3.25 1.87 -5.38
CA LEU A 54 2.63 2.19 -4.08
C LEU A 54 2.76 1.02 -3.10
N LEU A 55 2.57 -0.23 -3.57
CA LEU A 55 2.78 -1.45 -2.78
C LEU A 55 4.23 -1.54 -2.27
N LYS A 56 5.21 -1.34 -3.15
CA LYS A 56 6.63 -1.34 -2.77
C LYS A 56 6.95 -0.28 -1.71
N GLN A 57 6.37 0.91 -1.82
CA GLN A 57 6.52 1.96 -0.81
C GLN A 57 5.87 1.57 0.52
N LEU A 58 4.65 1.01 0.49
CA LEU A 58 3.94 0.59 1.71
C LEU A 58 4.70 -0.56 2.41
N GLN A 59 5.27 -1.46 1.63
CA GLN A 59 6.12 -2.54 2.14
C GLN A 59 7.40 -1.98 2.77
N GLN A 60 8.06 -1.01 2.14
CA GLN A 60 9.23 -0.33 2.71
C GLN A 60 8.90 0.35 4.05
N VAL A 61 7.77 1.06 4.13
CA VAL A 61 7.32 1.71 5.38
C VAL A 61 7.04 0.66 6.45
N ASN A 62 6.37 -0.45 6.12
CA ASN A 62 6.14 -1.56 7.04
C ASN A 62 7.47 -2.16 7.55
N SER A 63 8.47 -2.34 6.69
CA SER A 63 9.81 -2.80 7.12
C SER A 63 10.49 -1.80 8.05
N GLN A 64 10.37 -0.50 7.80
CA GLN A 64 10.89 0.54 8.70
C GLN A 64 10.18 0.56 10.04
N MET A 65 8.85 0.40 10.05
CA MET A 65 8.05 0.26 11.26
C MET A 65 8.46 -0.99 12.04
N GLN A 66 8.73 -2.10 11.36
CA GLN A 66 9.22 -3.33 11.99
C GLN A 66 10.60 -3.16 12.61
N ALA A 67 11.55 -2.54 11.90
CA ALA A 67 12.87 -2.23 12.45
C ALA A 67 12.76 -1.32 13.70
N TRP A 68 11.83 -0.36 13.68
CA TRP A 68 11.56 0.51 14.82
C TRP A 68 11.01 -0.27 16.02
N VAL A 69 10.04 -1.16 15.80
CA VAL A 69 9.50 -2.05 16.85
C VAL A 69 10.61 -2.95 17.43
N SER A 70 11.42 -3.57 16.57
CA SER A 70 12.54 -4.42 16.98
C SER A 70 13.65 -3.67 17.74
N SER A 71 13.77 -2.36 17.57
CA SER A 71 14.75 -1.53 18.28
C SER A 71 14.35 -1.17 19.73
N GLY A 72 13.21 -1.68 20.21
CA GLY A 72 12.70 -1.43 21.57
C GLY A 72 11.38 -0.65 21.61
N GLY A 73 10.56 -0.77 20.56
CA GLY A 73 9.22 -0.15 20.53
C GLY A 73 8.27 -0.75 21.57
N SER A 74 7.31 0.06 22.04
CA SER A 74 6.24 -0.36 22.96
C SER A 74 5.28 -1.38 22.32
N GLU A 75 4.68 -2.29 23.10
CA GLU A 75 3.69 -3.27 22.61
C GLU A 75 2.53 -2.65 21.81
N MET A 76 2.12 -1.42 22.16
CA MET A 76 1.09 -0.69 21.43
C MET A 76 1.47 -0.41 19.96
N VAL A 77 2.75 -0.14 19.69
CA VAL A 77 3.23 0.06 18.32
C VAL A 77 3.32 -1.25 17.55
N SER A 78 3.60 -2.37 18.23
CA SER A 78 3.58 -3.71 17.65
C SER A 78 2.20 -4.08 17.14
N HIS A 79 1.13 -3.86 17.91
CA HIS A 79 -0.25 -4.10 17.45
C HIS A 79 -0.62 -3.26 16.23
N THR A 80 -0.20 -1.99 16.24
CA THR A 80 -0.45 -1.10 15.11
C THR A 80 0.31 -1.56 13.87
N LEU A 81 1.58 -2.00 14.00
CA LEU A 81 2.35 -2.59 12.91
C LEU A 81 1.64 -3.82 12.33
N THR A 82 1.23 -4.76 13.19
CA THR A 82 0.53 -5.98 12.75
C THR A 82 -0.67 -5.61 11.88
N ARG A 83 -1.46 -4.62 12.29
CA ARG A 83 -2.62 -4.16 11.51
C ARG A 83 -2.22 -3.62 10.12
N HIS A 84 -1.14 -2.85 10.03
CA HIS A 84 -0.64 -2.36 8.74
C HIS A 84 -0.08 -3.48 7.85
N GLN A 85 0.53 -4.50 8.43
CA GLN A 85 0.99 -5.67 7.69
C GLN A 85 -0.18 -6.51 7.17
N GLU A 86 -1.25 -6.67 7.96
CA GLU A 86 -2.47 -7.32 7.53
C GLU A 86 -3.14 -6.57 6.38
N ILE A 87 -3.26 -5.24 6.47
CA ILE A 87 -3.79 -4.40 5.39
C ILE A 87 -2.94 -4.54 4.12
N LEU A 88 -1.60 -4.47 4.25
CA LEU A 88 -0.72 -4.68 3.10
C LEU A 88 -0.94 -6.07 2.47
N GLN A 89 -1.04 -7.13 3.28
CA GLN A 89 -1.31 -8.48 2.76
C GLN A 89 -2.64 -8.53 2.01
N ASP A 90 -3.70 -7.99 2.59
CA ASP A 90 -5.04 -7.96 1.97
C ASP A 90 -4.99 -7.23 0.63
N LEU A 91 -4.40 -6.04 0.60
CA LEU A 91 -4.22 -5.22 -0.61
C LEU A 91 -3.30 -5.86 -1.65
N THR A 92 -2.38 -6.74 -1.25
CA THR A 92 -1.51 -7.47 -2.19
C THR A 92 -2.20 -8.74 -2.72
N GLN A 93 -3.14 -9.30 -1.96
CA GLN A 93 -3.92 -10.50 -2.33
C GLN A 93 -5.16 -10.15 -3.17
N GLU A 94 -5.81 -9.01 -2.90
CA GLU A 94 -6.95 -8.49 -3.65
C GLU A 94 -6.75 -8.35 -5.18
N PRO A 95 -5.60 -7.89 -5.71
CA PRO A 95 -5.39 -7.85 -7.16
C PRO A 95 -5.45 -9.25 -7.80
N VAL A 96 -5.11 -10.31 -7.04
CA VAL A 96 -5.14 -11.70 -7.53
C VAL A 96 -6.56 -12.29 -7.54
N LYS A 97 -7.42 -11.87 -6.60
CA LYS A 97 -8.80 -12.38 -6.48
C LYS A 97 -9.79 -11.83 -7.50
N GLN A 98 -9.47 -10.71 -8.14
CA GLN A 98 -10.36 -10.08 -9.13
C GLN A 98 -10.09 -10.55 -10.57
N LEU A 99 -9.04 -11.33 -10.77
CA LEU A 99 -8.64 -11.92 -12.05
C LEU A 99 -9.08 -13.39 -12.19
N VAL A 100 -9.79 -13.95 -11.19
CA VAL A 100 -10.39 -15.30 -11.19
C VAL A 100 -11.90 -15.18 -11.15
#